data_AF-A0AA42WXW8-F1
#
_entry.id   AF-A0AA42WXW8-F1
#
_cell.length_a   1.000
_cell.length_b   1.000
_cell.length_c   1.000
_cell.angle_alpha   90.00
_cell.angle_beta   90.00
_cell.angle_gamma   90.00
#
_symmetry.space_group_name_H-M   'P 1'
#
loop_
_entity.id
_entity.type
_entity.pdbx_description
1 polymer ?
#
loop_
_entity_poly.entity_id
_entity_poly.type
_entity_poly.pdbx_seq_one_letter_code
_entity_poly.pdbx_strand_id
1 'polypeptide(L)'
;MAAANLIENRTFDEIAVGDTASLTRTLTADDIQLFAAVSGDVNPAHLDPVYAETDMFHRVIAHGMWGAGLISAILGTELPGPGAIYLGQSLRFTRPVGVGDTITACVTVAQKRAEHHVIVLDCTCVNQKGETVISGQAEVKAPTEKVSRPRMPLPDVRIASHDRFRQLMARAKDGSACVTAVVHPCSADAMRAVAEAADAGIVVPILIGPAARMTNAAKDAGVDIAAFRVIDVPHSHAAAAEAVARVRAGEAALLMKGSLHTDELMGAVVSSDTGLRTERRISHAYVMDVPGYPRPLIITDAAINIEPTLEDKADIARNAIDLAHVIGIEQPRVAILAAVETVNPKMRTTLDAAALCKMADRGQIEGALLDGPLALDNAISEAAVREKSIVSPVAGQADILLVPGLEAGNMLAKQLTFLGGADAAGVVLGARAPIILTSRADSVRTRLASCALAVLLARAATKAAPGVAGQRRDG
;
A
#
# COMPACT_ATOMS: atom_id res chain seq x y z
N MET A 1 13.91 8.03 -39.14
CA MET A 1 12.66 8.06 -38.37
C MET A 1 12.68 9.23 -37.38
N ALA A 2 12.69 10.48 -37.86
CA ALA A 2 12.89 11.69 -37.03
C ALA A 2 11.67 12.65 -37.02
N ALA A 3 10.56 12.26 -37.67
CA ALA A 3 9.36 13.10 -37.77
C ALA A 3 8.36 12.94 -36.60
N ALA A 4 8.53 11.95 -35.72
CA ALA A 4 7.55 11.62 -34.68
C ALA A 4 7.64 12.49 -33.39
N ASN A 5 8.57 13.44 -33.31
CA ASN A 5 8.87 14.18 -32.07
C ASN A 5 8.50 15.68 -32.10
N LEU A 6 7.84 16.18 -33.15
CA LEU A 6 7.38 17.57 -33.23
C LEU A 6 5.84 17.63 -33.19
N ILE A 7 5.30 18.66 -32.53
CA ILE A 7 3.93 19.12 -32.73
C ILE A 7 3.97 20.35 -33.64
N GLU A 8 3.12 20.37 -34.66
CA GLU A 8 3.06 21.44 -35.64
C GLU A 8 1.61 21.82 -35.90
N ASN A 9 1.35 23.12 -36.00
CA ASN A 9 0.00 23.64 -36.25
C ASN A 9 -0.31 23.72 -37.75
N ARG A 10 -1.60 23.91 -38.05
CA ARG A 10 -2.09 24.45 -39.32
C ARG A 10 -2.58 25.87 -39.10
N THR A 11 -2.10 26.81 -39.90
CA THR A 11 -2.57 28.19 -39.82
C THR A 11 -4.00 28.31 -40.35
N PHE A 12 -4.68 29.41 -40.03
CA PHE A 12 -6.03 29.68 -40.54
C PHE A 12 -6.11 29.55 -42.06
N ASP A 13 -5.09 29.98 -42.79
CA ASP A 13 -5.06 29.93 -44.25
C ASP A 13 -4.80 28.53 -44.81
N GLU A 14 -4.07 27.69 -44.06
CA GLU A 14 -3.81 26.29 -44.43
C GLU A 14 -5.02 25.37 -44.19
N ILE A 15 -5.92 25.74 -43.29
CA ILE A 15 -7.09 24.93 -42.92
C ILE A 15 -8.21 25.06 -43.96
N ALA A 16 -8.75 23.93 -44.41
CA ALA A 16 -9.93 23.89 -45.29
C ALA A 16 -11.18 23.36 -44.55
N VAL A 17 -12.36 23.76 -45.03
CA VAL A 17 -13.63 23.11 -44.61
C VAL A 17 -13.58 21.65 -45.07
N GLY A 18 -13.94 20.72 -44.17
CA GLY A 18 -13.81 19.29 -44.38
C GLY A 18 -12.50 18.68 -43.85
N ASP A 19 -11.53 19.49 -43.43
CA ASP A 19 -10.32 18.96 -42.77
C ASP A 19 -10.67 18.23 -41.48
N THR A 20 -10.03 17.09 -41.26
CA THR A 20 -10.26 16.24 -40.09
C THR A 20 -8.98 15.91 -39.33
N ALA A 21 -9.12 15.70 -38.03
CA ALA A 21 -8.09 15.09 -37.19
C ALA A 21 -8.75 14.17 -36.15
N SER A 22 -8.03 13.15 -35.69
CA SER A 22 -8.59 12.15 -34.79
C SER A 22 -7.55 11.57 -33.84
N LEU A 23 -8.00 11.26 -32.62
CA LEU A 23 -7.22 10.61 -31.57
C LEU A 23 -7.99 9.40 -31.04
N THR A 24 -7.30 8.26 -30.89
CA THR A 24 -7.89 7.05 -30.32
C THR A 24 -7.22 6.70 -28.99
N ARG A 25 -8.01 6.40 -27.96
CA ARG A 25 -7.51 5.99 -26.64
C ARG A 25 -8.43 4.97 -25.98
N THR A 26 -7.85 3.96 -25.35
CA THR A 26 -8.56 3.01 -24.49
C THR A 26 -8.63 3.55 -23.06
N LEU A 27 -9.83 3.58 -22.48
CA LEU A 27 -10.04 4.03 -21.11
C LEU A 27 -9.52 3.00 -20.12
N THR A 28 -8.64 3.42 -19.21
CA THR A 28 -8.16 2.59 -18.10
C THR A 28 -8.80 2.97 -16.77
N ALA A 29 -8.64 2.15 -15.73
CA ALA A 29 -9.04 2.53 -14.38
C ALA A 29 -8.23 3.73 -13.86
N ASP A 30 -6.93 3.78 -14.18
CA ASP A 30 -6.04 4.87 -13.82
C ASP A 30 -6.50 6.21 -14.41
N ASP A 31 -7.04 6.21 -15.64
CA ASP A 31 -7.60 7.40 -16.26
C ASP A 31 -8.76 8.00 -15.45
N ILE A 32 -9.64 7.16 -14.93
CA ILE A 32 -10.78 7.59 -14.10
C ILE A 32 -10.27 8.17 -12.79
N GLN A 33 -9.29 7.52 -12.15
CA GLN A 33 -8.71 8.00 -10.90
C GLN A 33 -7.97 9.34 -11.08
N LEU A 34 -7.18 9.47 -12.15
CA LEU A 34 -6.48 10.73 -12.47
C LEU A 34 -7.46 11.85 -12.77
N PHE A 35 -8.53 11.56 -13.52
CA PHE A 35 -9.55 12.55 -13.81
C PHE A 35 -10.30 12.99 -12.54
N ALA A 36 -10.68 12.05 -11.68
CA ALA A 36 -11.29 12.35 -10.39
C ALA A 36 -10.36 13.22 -9.51
N ALA A 37 -9.06 12.90 -9.47
CA ALA A 37 -8.07 13.66 -8.70
C ALA A 37 -7.93 15.12 -9.19
N VAL A 38 -7.95 15.35 -10.51
CA VAL A 38 -7.82 16.70 -11.09
C VAL A 38 -9.13 17.48 -11.02
N SER A 39 -10.27 16.81 -11.22
CA SER A 39 -11.58 17.47 -11.25
C SER A 39 -12.23 17.65 -9.88
N GLY A 40 -11.85 16.84 -8.89
CA GLY A 40 -12.53 16.74 -7.58
C GLY A 40 -13.84 15.95 -7.63
N ASP A 41 -14.21 15.37 -8.76
CA ASP A 41 -15.45 14.59 -8.91
C ASP A 41 -15.27 13.17 -8.35
N VAL A 42 -15.71 13.01 -7.10
CA VAL A 42 -15.69 11.76 -6.34
C VAL A 42 -17.01 10.99 -6.39
N ASN A 43 -17.84 11.20 -7.42
CA ASN A 43 -19.11 10.50 -7.56
C ASN A 43 -18.90 8.96 -7.53
N PRO A 44 -19.64 8.22 -6.68
CA PRO A 44 -19.52 6.76 -6.57
C PRO A 44 -19.64 5.99 -7.89
N ALA A 45 -20.41 6.48 -8.86
CA ALA A 45 -20.55 5.85 -10.19
C ALA A 45 -19.21 5.70 -10.95
N HIS A 46 -18.19 6.49 -10.56
CA HIS A 46 -16.86 6.48 -11.17
C HIS A 46 -15.81 5.73 -10.33
N LEU A 47 -15.99 5.63 -9.01
CA LEU A 47 -14.92 5.21 -8.10
C LEU A 47 -15.26 4.00 -7.22
N ASP A 48 -16.53 3.62 -7.10
CA ASP A 48 -16.96 2.52 -6.25
C ASP A 48 -17.57 1.39 -7.12
N PRO A 49 -16.83 0.28 -7.33
CA PRO A 49 -17.33 -0.86 -8.08
C PRO A 49 -18.60 -1.49 -7.48
N VAL A 50 -18.72 -1.51 -6.15
CA VAL A 50 -19.86 -2.12 -5.45
C VAL A 50 -21.12 -1.28 -5.68
N TYR A 51 -20.98 0.05 -5.59
CA TYR A 51 -22.08 0.96 -5.93
C TYR A 51 -22.44 0.84 -7.42
N ALA A 52 -21.44 0.85 -8.31
CA ALA A 52 -21.64 0.86 -9.75
C ALA A 52 -22.30 -0.42 -10.28
N GLU A 53 -22.13 -1.57 -9.63
CA GLU A 53 -22.85 -2.81 -9.95
C GLU A 53 -24.37 -2.70 -9.70
N THR A 54 -24.75 -1.96 -8.66
CA THR A 54 -26.16 -1.75 -8.28
C THR A 54 -26.83 -0.58 -8.99
N ASP A 55 -26.03 0.33 -9.55
CA ASP A 55 -26.51 1.51 -10.27
C ASP A 55 -26.96 1.16 -11.70
N MET A 56 -27.67 2.08 -12.36
CA MET A 56 -28.26 1.91 -13.70
C MET A 56 -27.25 1.55 -14.80
N PHE A 57 -25.95 1.75 -14.54
CA PHE A 57 -24.87 1.45 -15.47
C PHE A 57 -24.29 0.03 -15.30
N HIS A 58 -24.51 -0.60 -14.14
CA HIS A 58 -24.02 -1.94 -13.76
C HIS A 58 -22.50 -2.16 -13.92
N ARG A 59 -21.72 -1.08 -14.05
CA ARG A 59 -20.27 -1.06 -14.18
C ARG A 59 -19.74 0.34 -13.92
N VAL A 60 -18.47 0.44 -13.54
CA VAL A 60 -17.76 1.73 -13.42
C VAL A 60 -17.68 2.41 -14.80
N ILE A 61 -18.10 3.66 -14.87
CA ILE A 61 -18.08 4.48 -16.08
C ILE A 61 -17.11 5.66 -15.91
N ALA A 62 -16.55 6.17 -17.01
CA ALA A 62 -15.77 7.41 -16.99
C ALA A 62 -16.63 8.64 -16.73
N HIS A 63 -16.01 9.68 -16.16
CA HIS A 63 -16.52 11.04 -16.23
C HIS A 63 -16.68 11.44 -17.70
N GLY A 64 -17.86 11.90 -18.11
CA GLY A 64 -18.11 12.26 -19.52
C GLY A 64 -17.07 13.23 -20.09
N MET A 65 -16.58 14.15 -19.24
CA MET A 65 -15.55 15.12 -19.57
C MET A 65 -14.17 14.52 -19.89
N TRP A 66 -13.89 13.25 -19.53
CA TRP A 66 -12.69 12.55 -19.99
C TRP A 66 -12.63 12.50 -21.53
N GLY A 67 -13.77 12.21 -22.18
CA GLY A 67 -13.87 12.21 -23.64
C GLY A 67 -13.74 13.61 -24.26
N ALA A 68 -14.20 14.66 -23.54
CA ALA A 68 -13.95 16.05 -23.94
C ALA A 68 -12.45 16.40 -23.89
N GLY A 69 -11.70 15.81 -22.96
CA GLY A 69 -10.24 15.93 -22.91
C GLY A 69 -9.55 15.43 -24.18
N LEU A 70 -10.08 14.38 -24.83
CA LEU A 70 -9.55 13.89 -26.11
C LEU A 70 -9.77 14.89 -27.24
N ILE A 71 -10.95 15.52 -27.29
CA ILE A 71 -11.26 16.61 -28.25
C ILE A 71 -10.28 17.77 -28.01
N SER A 72 -10.13 18.19 -26.75
CA SER A 72 -9.19 19.26 -26.38
C SER A 72 -7.75 18.94 -26.80
N ALA A 73 -7.31 17.68 -26.70
CA ALA A 73 -5.98 17.26 -27.13
C ALA A 73 -5.81 17.45 -28.64
N ILE A 74 -6.77 16.98 -29.45
CA ILE A 74 -6.73 17.15 -30.92
C ILE A 74 -6.64 18.63 -31.30
N LEU A 75 -7.49 19.46 -30.70
CA LEU A 75 -7.54 20.90 -31.01
C LEU A 75 -6.23 21.61 -30.68
N GLY A 76 -5.60 21.24 -29.55
CA GLY A 76 -4.36 21.85 -29.09
C GLY A 76 -3.09 21.31 -29.75
N THR A 77 -3.09 20.08 -30.30
CA THR A 77 -1.87 19.43 -30.82
C THR A 77 -1.88 19.09 -32.30
N GLU A 78 -3.04 19.00 -32.95
CA GLU A 78 -3.15 18.53 -34.35
C GLU A 78 -3.93 19.49 -35.25
N LEU A 79 -5.17 19.86 -34.89
CA LEU A 79 -6.04 20.68 -35.74
C LEU A 79 -6.90 21.64 -34.91
N PRO A 80 -6.57 22.95 -34.84
CA PRO A 80 -5.45 23.60 -35.54
C PRO A 80 -4.06 23.24 -35.02
N GLY A 81 -3.94 22.80 -33.76
CA GLY A 81 -2.64 22.56 -33.12
C GLY A 81 -2.09 23.78 -32.37
N PRO A 82 -0.76 23.82 -32.11
CA PRO A 82 -0.14 24.87 -31.29
C PRO A 82 -0.54 26.30 -31.68
N GLY A 83 -0.91 27.11 -30.67
CA GLY A 83 -1.37 28.48 -30.86
C GLY A 83 -2.87 28.62 -31.12
N ALA A 84 -3.63 27.52 -31.21
CA ALA A 84 -5.09 27.55 -31.18
C ALA A 84 -5.61 28.10 -29.85
N ILE A 85 -6.67 28.92 -29.91
CA ILE A 85 -7.37 29.41 -28.72
C ILE A 85 -8.77 28.83 -28.70
N TYR A 86 -9.08 28.08 -27.65
CA TYR A 86 -10.36 27.39 -27.48
C TYR A 86 -11.41 28.37 -26.94
N LEU A 87 -12.39 28.75 -27.76
CA LEU A 87 -13.37 29.79 -27.42
C LEU A 87 -14.64 29.23 -26.79
N GLY A 88 -15.08 28.06 -27.26
CA GLY A 88 -16.29 27.43 -26.76
C GLY A 88 -16.42 25.98 -27.19
N GLN A 89 -17.15 25.21 -26.39
CA GLN A 89 -17.46 23.82 -26.67
C GLN A 89 -18.89 23.51 -26.23
N SER A 90 -19.66 22.88 -27.12
CA SER A 90 -20.93 22.22 -26.78
C SER A 90 -20.73 20.71 -26.79
N LEU A 91 -21.35 19.98 -25.86
CA LEU A 91 -21.26 18.53 -25.76
C LEU A 91 -22.63 17.94 -25.45
N ARG A 92 -22.94 16.81 -26.08
CA ARG A 92 -24.03 15.92 -25.75
C ARG A 92 -23.45 14.54 -25.49
N PHE A 93 -23.68 14.02 -24.28
CA PHE A 93 -23.26 12.68 -23.86
C PHE A 93 -24.40 11.72 -24.15
N THR A 94 -24.23 10.86 -25.16
CA THR A 94 -25.29 9.98 -25.66
C THR A 94 -25.21 8.58 -25.08
N ARG A 95 -24.03 8.14 -24.66
CA ARG A 95 -23.78 6.80 -24.09
C ARG A 95 -22.67 6.84 -23.04
N PRO A 96 -22.72 5.97 -22.02
CA PRO A 96 -21.64 5.82 -21.05
C PRO A 96 -20.42 5.13 -21.68
N VAL A 97 -19.23 5.50 -21.23
CA VAL A 97 -17.95 4.85 -21.57
C VAL A 97 -17.44 4.11 -20.35
N GLY A 98 -17.19 2.81 -20.47
CA GLY A 98 -16.69 1.96 -19.38
C GLY A 98 -15.20 1.62 -19.55
N VAL A 99 -14.56 1.18 -18.46
CA VAL A 99 -13.16 0.73 -18.50
C VAL A 99 -12.97 -0.36 -19.57
N GLY A 100 -11.91 -0.21 -20.37
CA GLY A 100 -11.63 -1.07 -21.52
C GLY A 100 -12.31 -0.67 -22.83
N ASP A 101 -13.27 0.27 -22.81
CA ASP A 101 -13.82 0.83 -24.04
C ASP A 101 -12.75 1.68 -24.75
N THR A 102 -12.67 1.54 -26.08
CA THR A 102 -11.73 2.29 -26.92
C THR A 102 -12.50 3.38 -27.65
N ILE A 103 -12.15 4.63 -27.38
CA ILE A 103 -12.82 5.80 -27.92
C ILE A 103 -11.95 6.47 -28.98
N THR A 104 -12.51 6.69 -30.16
CA THR A 104 -11.93 7.53 -31.22
C THR A 104 -12.65 8.86 -31.24
N ALA A 105 -11.97 9.91 -30.80
CA ALA A 105 -12.41 11.29 -30.95
C ALA A 105 -12.00 11.82 -32.33
N CYS A 106 -12.90 12.50 -33.02
CA CYS A 106 -12.69 13.08 -34.33
C CYS A 106 -13.26 14.51 -34.34
N VAL A 107 -12.51 15.44 -34.92
CA VAL A 107 -12.98 16.80 -35.22
C VAL A 107 -12.96 17.03 -36.73
N THR A 108 -13.98 17.70 -37.26
CA THR A 108 -14.09 18.04 -38.68
C THR A 108 -14.42 19.52 -38.82
N VAL A 109 -13.66 20.26 -39.64
CA VAL A 109 -13.91 21.69 -39.85
C VAL A 109 -15.21 21.88 -40.63
N ALA A 110 -16.24 22.37 -39.96
CA ALA A 110 -17.56 22.61 -40.54
C ALA A 110 -17.66 24.00 -41.18
N GLN A 111 -17.02 25.00 -40.58
CA GLN A 111 -17.11 26.39 -41.03
C GLN A 111 -15.82 27.17 -40.73
N LYS A 112 -15.48 28.12 -41.61
CA LYS A 112 -14.47 29.17 -41.36
C LYS A 112 -15.14 30.55 -41.31
N ARG A 113 -14.76 31.36 -40.33
CA ARG A 113 -15.22 32.74 -40.11
C ARG A 113 -13.99 33.67 -40.18
N ALA A 114 -13.79 34.31 -41.33
CA ALA A 114 -12.56 35.04 -41.65
C ALA A 114 -12.33 36.28 -40.76
N GLU A 115 -13.40 37.01 -40.41
CA GLU A 115 -13.31 38.30 -39.70
C GLU A 115 -12.52 38.23 -38.37
N HIS A 116 -12.50 37.05 -37.72
CA HIS A 116 -11.80 36.82 -36.46
C HIS A 116 -10.87 35.60 -36.48
N HIS A 117 -10.61 35.02 -37.67
CA HIS A 117 -9.86 33.77 -37.83
C HIS A 117 -10.42 32.61 -36.98
N VAL A 118 -11.75 32.54 -36.88
CA VAL A 118 -12.44 31.51 -36.10
C VAL A 118 -12.85 30.36 -37.01
N ILE A 119 -12.66 29.14 -36.55
CA ILE A 119 -13.19 27.94 -37.19
C ILE A 119 -14.18 27.27 -36.24
N VAL A 120 -15.21 26.66 -36.82
CA VAL A 120 -16.18 25.82 -36.12
C VAL A 120 -15.90 24.38 -36.54
N LEU A 121 -15.72 23.50 -35.57
CA LEU A 121 -15.49 22.08 -35.81
C LEU A 121 -16.63 21.24 -35.25
N ASP A 122 -17.16 20.33 -36.05
CA ASP A 122 -18.01 19.25 -35.56
C ASP A 122 -17.13 18.26 -34.80
N CYS A 123 -17.53 17.90 -33.57
CA CYS A 123 -16.80 16.99 -32.70
C CYS A 123 -17.63 15.73 -32.47
N THR A 124 -16.99 14.57 -32.66
CA THR A 124 -17.62 13.27 -32.41
C THR A 124 -16.65 12.35 -31.67
N CYS A 125 -17.17 11.58 -30.71
CA CYS A 125 -16.46 10.47 -30.11
C CYS A 125 -17.25 9.19 -30.36
N VAL A 126 -16.60 8.17 -30.91
CA VAL A 126 -17.19 6.87 -31.22
C VAL A 126 -16.47 5.77 -30.45
N ASN A 127 -17.20 4.75 -30.01
CA ASN A 127 -16.63 3.57 -29.37
C ASN A 127 -16.15 2.52 -30.39
N GLN A 128 -15.55 1.43 -29.91
CA GLN A 128 -15.08 0.31 -30.74
C GLN A 128 -16.18 -0.41 -31.55
N LYS A 129 -17.46 -0.16 -31.26
CA LYS A 129 -18.61 -0.68 -32.00
C LYS A 129 -19.14 0.29 -33.06
N GLY A 130 -18.50 1.45 -33.22
CA GLY A 130 -18.94 2.51 -34.12
C GLY A 130 -20.11 3.33 -33.59
N GLU A 131 -20.45 3.22 -32.30
CA GLU A 131 -21.55 3.97 -31.70
C GLU A 131 -21.06 5.32 -31.17
N THR A 132 -21.82 6.39 -31.45
CA THR A 132 -21.54 7.72 -30.90
C THR A 132 -21.79 7.75 -29.39
N VAL A 133 -20.76 8.14 -28.64
CA VAL A 133 -20.79 8.34 -27.18
C VAL A 133 -20.83 9.82 -26.81
N ILE A 134 -20.21 10.68 -27.61
CA ILE A 134 -20.21 12.15 -27.44
C ILE A 134 -20.37 12.79 -28.82
N SER A 135 -21.17 13.84 -28.90
CA SER A 135 -21.28 14.71 -30.08
C SER A 135 -21.34 16.18 -29.67
N GLY A 136 -20.89 17.09 -30.51
CA GLY A 136 -20.95 18.51 -30.24
C GLY A 136 -20.21 19.37 -31.25
N GLN A 137 -19.97 20.62 -30.90
CA GLN A 137 -19.19 21.57 -31.72
C GLN A 137 -18.19 22.36 -30.88
N ALA A 138 -17.01 22.57 -31.45
CA ALA A 138 -15.96 23.43 -30.92
C ALA A 138 -15.89 24.74 -31.72
N GLU A 139 -15.74 25.86 -31.04
CA GLU A 139 -15.31 27.12 -31.65
C GLU A 139 -13.87 27.41 -31.24
N VAL A 140 -13.00 27.57 -32.24
CA VAL A 140 -11.55 27.74 -32.03
C VAL A 140 -11.05 28.88 -32.89
N LYS A 141 -10.29 29.80 -32.29
CA LYS A 141 -9.50 30.76 -33.05
C LYS A 141 -8.24 30.06 -33.56
N ALA A 142 -8.10 29.93 -34.86
CA ALA A 142 -6.95 29.29 -35.46
C ALA A 142 -5.74 30.23 -35.45
N PRO A 143 -4.51 29.69 -35.31
CA PRO A 143 -3.30 30.49 -35.36
C PRO A 143 -3.07 31.06 -36.76
N THR A 144 -2.49 32.26 -36.86
CA THR A 144 -2.08 32.86 -38.15
C THR A 144 -0.60 32.64 -38.45
N GLU A 145 0.17 32.26 -37.44
CA GLU A 145 1.60 32.00 -37.56
C GLU A 145 1.91 30.51 -37.41
N LYS A 146 2.87 30.04 -38.19
CA LYS A 146 3.32 28.65 -38.13
C LYS A 146 4.11 28.41 -36.85
N VAL A 147 3.72 27.40 -36.08
CA VAL A 147 4.39 26.99 -34.86
C VAL A 147 4.72 25.51 -34.97
N SER A 148 6.02 25.21 -34.86
CA SER A 148 6.55 23.85 -34.79
C SER A 148 7.48 23.74 -33.58
N ARG A 149 7.21 22.79 -32.69
CA ARG A 149 7.92 22.63 -31.41
C ARG A 149 8.12 21.15 -31.09
N PRO A 150 9.19 20.78 -30.37
CA PRO A 150 9.33 19.44 -29.81
C PRO A 150 8.14 19.08 -28.91
N ARG A 151 7.65 17.84 -29.04
CA ARG A 151 6.66 17.29 -28.14
C ARG A 151 7.30 17.13 -26.75
N MET A 152 6.72 17.77 -25.76
CA MET A 152 7.16 17.59 -24.38
C MET A 152 6.72 16.20 -23.91
N PRO A 153 7.63 15.38 -23.35
CA PRO A 153 7.23 14.15 -22.70
C PRO A 153 6.33 14.49 -21.51
N LEU A 154 5.25 13.73 -21.37
CA LEU A 154 4.43 13.82 -20.17
C LEU A 154 5.19 13.21 -18.98
N PRO A 155 4.97 13.71 -17.76
CA PRO A 155 5.58 13.09 -16.58
C PRO A 155 5.04 11.66 -16.40
N ASP A 156 5.89 10.79 -15.88
CA ASP A 156 5.44 9.49 -15.37
C ASP A 156 4.62 9.72 -14.09
N VAL A 157 3.33 9.40 -14.16
CA VAL A 157 2.42 9.51 -13.01
C VAL A 157 2.17 8.11 -12.45
N ARG A 158 2.35 7.96 -11.14
CA ARG A 158 2.00 6.74 -10.40
C ARG A 158 0.88 7.04 -9.43
N ILE A 159 -0.20 6.28 -9.53
CA ILE A 159 -1.29 6.35 -8.56
C ILE A 159 -0.98 5.37 -7.43
N ALA A 160 -0.88 5.87 -6.21
CA ALA A 160 -0.70 5.04 -5.03
C ALA A 160 -2.06 4.78 -4.39
N SER A 161 -2.59 3.58 -4.55
CA SER A 161 -3.72 3.09 -3.77
C SER A 161 -3.21 2.25 -2.60
N HIS A 162 -3.70 2.54 -1.39
CA HIS A 162 -3.30 1.85 -0.15
C HIS A 162 -4.41 0.90 0.33
N ASP A 163 -5.07 0.24 -0.63
CA ASP A 163 -6.29 -0.52 -0.39
C ASP A 163 -6.03 -1.80 0.42
N ARG A 164 -4.78 -2.28 0.48
CA ARG A 164 -4.44 -3.55 1.13
C ARG A 164 -4.58 -3.48 2.63
N PHE A 165 -4.15 -2.38 3.25
CA PHE A 165 -4.37 -2.17 4.68
C PHE A 165 -5.85 -2.02 5.00
N ARG A 166 -6.68 -1.51 4.07
CA ARG A 166 -8.13 -1.46 4.26
C ARG A 166 -8.71 -2.88 4.38
N GLN A 167 -8.32 -3.80 3.50
CA GLN A 167 -8.76 -5.20 3.55
C GLN A 167 -8.31 -5.90 4.83
N LEU A 168 -7.06 -5.69 5.24
CA LEU A 168 -6.52 -6.23 6.49
C LEU A 168 -7.28 -5.73 7.71
N MET A 169 -7.55 -4.42 7.78
CA MET A 169 -8.32 -3.82 8.86
C MET A 169 -9.76 -4.35 8.90
N ALA A 170 -10.41 -4.54 7.74
CA ALA A 170 -11.74 -5.12 7.67
C ALA A 170 -11.78 -6.54 8.29
N ARG A 171 -10.83 -7.42 7.90
CA ARG A 171 -10.71 -8.77 8.49
C ARG A 171 -10.51 -8.76 10.00
N ALA A 172 -9.77 -7.79 10.53
CA ALA A 172 -9.60 -7.64 11.97
C ALA A 172 -10.91 -7.21 12.65
N LYS A 173 -11.67 -6.29 12.04
CA LYS A 173 -12.96 -5.81 12.55
C LYS A 173 -14.07 -6.86 12.54
N ASP A 174 -14.07 -7.78 11.59
CA ASP A 174 -15.10 -8.84 11.49
C ASP A 174 -15.06 -9.88 12.63
N GLY A 175 -14.10 -9.78 13.57
CA GLY A 175 -14.02 -10.64 14.74
C GLY A 175 -13.97 -9.86 16.06
N SER A 176 -13.87 -10.57 17.18
CA SER A 176 -13.84 -9.95 18.52
C SER A 176 -12.58 -9.13 18.77
N ALA A 177 -12.73 -7.88 19.19
CA ALA A 177 -11.63 -7.02 19.62
C ALA A 177 -10.74 -7.73 20.66
N CYS A 178 -9.41 -7.55 20.57
CA CYS A 178 -8.48 -8.19 21.50
C CYS A 178 -8.16 -7.27 22.67
N VAL A 179 -8.19 -7.84 23.89
CA VAL A 179 -7.73 -7.12 25.08
C VAL A 179 -6.23 -6.85 24.95
N THR A 180 -5.85 -5.58 24.97
CA THR A 180 -4.50 -5.11 24.69
C THR A 180 -3.95 -4.36 25.89
N ALA A 181 -2.85 -4.83 26.46
CA ALA A 181 -2.13 -4.12 27.50
C ALA A 181 -1.27 -3.02 26.85
N VAL A 182 -1.68 -1.77 27.05
CA VAL A 182 -1.00 -0.58 26.52
C VAL A 182 -0.01 -0.07 27.56
N VAL A 183 1.27 -0.15 27.21
CA VAL A 183 2.38 0.11 28.12
C VAL A 183 2.79 1.57 28.06
N HIS A 184 2.64 2.26 29.18
CA HIS A 184 3.07 3.65 29.39
C HIS A 184 2.58 4.64 28.31
N PRO A 185 1.26 4.76 28.03
CA PRO A 185 0.72 5.75 27.07
C PRO A 185 0.69 7.16 27.68
N CYS A 186 1.85 7.74 27.98
CA CYS A 186 1.99 9.02 28.68
C CYS A 186 2.30 10.21 27.76
N SER A 187 1.93 10.11 26.47
CA SER A 187 1.99 11.22 25.50
C SER A 187 0.69 11.33 24.71
N ALA A 188 0.36 12.53 24.24
CA ALA A 188 -0.86 12.77 23.47
C ALA A 188 -0.96 11.87 22.22
N ASP A 189 0.13 11.70 21.48
CA ASP A 189 0.14 10.84 20.28
C ASP A 189 -0.09 9.36 20.62
N ALA A 190 0.49 8.88 21.73
CA ALA A 190 0.25 7.50 22.17
C ALA A 190 -1.21 7.30 22.59
N MET A 191 -1.80 8.28 23.28
CA MET A 191 -3.20 8.19 23.69
C MET A 191 -4.16 8.28 22.50
N ARG A 192 -3.89 9.15 21.52
CA ARG A 192 -4.64 9.20 20.25
C ARG A 192 -4.58 7.85 19.52
N ALA A 193 -3.40 7.24 19.41
CA ALA A 193 -3.25 5.93 18.79
C ALA A 193 -4.10 4.83 19.47
N VAL A 194 -4.18 4.86 20.81
CA VAL A 194 -5.00 3.92 21.58
C VAL A 194 -6.49 4.16 21.31
N ALA A 195 -6.93 5.41 21.35
CA ALA A 195 -8.31 5.79 21.08
C ALA A 195 -8.74 5.39 19.65
N GLU A 196 -7.93 5.73 18.65
CA GLU A 196 -8.17 5.36 17.24
C GLU A 196 -8.36 3.85 17.09
N ALA A 197 -7.53 3.03 17.75
CA ALA A 197 -7.63 1.58 17.68
C ALA A 197 -8.85 1.02 18.44
N ALA A 198 -9.24 1.65 19.55
CA ALA A 198 -10.42 1.29 20.33
C ALA A 198 -11.71 1.67 19.59
N ASP A 199 -11.79 2.90 19.06
CA ASP A 199 -12.92 3.41 18.27
C ASP A 199 -13.11 2.62 16.97
N ALA A 200 -12.02 2.13 16.39
CA ALA A 200 -12.07 1.23 15.25
C ALA A 200 -12.60 -0.19 15.60
N GLY A 201 -12.81 -0.50 16.89
CA GLY A 201 -13.28 -1.81 17.37
C GLY A 201 -12.22 -2.92 17.26
N ILE A 202 -10.94 -2.56 17.15
CA ILE A 202 -9.85 -3.53 16.93
C ILE A 202 -9.29 -4.01 18.27
N VAL A 203 -9.18 -3.12 19.26
CA VAL A 203 -8.59 -3.42 20.57
C VAL A 203 -9.50 -3.00 21.72
N VAL A 204 -9.39 -3.72 22.85
CA VAL A 204 -9.95 -3.30 24.15
C VAL A 204 -8.77 -2.94 25.06
N PRO A 205 -8.47 -1.65 25.27
CA PRO A 205 -7.23 -1.26 25.93
C PRO A 205 -7.28 -1.40 27.46
N ILE A 206 -6.19 -1.89 28.03
CA ILE A 206 -5.83 -1.74 29.45
C ILE A 206 -4.65 -0.76 29.50
N LEU A 207 -4.85 0.44 30.04
CA LEU A 207 -3.82 1.46 30.14
C LEU A 207 -2.97 1.22 31.39
N ILE A 208 -1.66 1.07 31.23
CA ILE A 208 -0.75 0.74 32.31
C ILE A 208 0.35 1.80 32.39
N GLY A 209 0.38 2.57 33.47
CA GLY A 209 1.35 3.66 33.64
C GLY A 209 0.99 4.59 34.82
N PRO A 210 1.73 5.69 35.01
CA PRO A 210 1.40 6.65 36.05
C PRO A 210 0.07 7.34 35.73
N ALA A 211 -0.95 7.15 36.57
CA ALA A 211 -2.33 7.57 36.31
C ALA A 211 -2.46 9.07 36.03
N ALA A 212 -1.75 9.91 36.78
CA ALA A 212 -1.73 11.35 36.56
C ALA A 212 -1.17 11.72 35.17
N ARG A 213 -0.11 11.05 34.73
CA ARG A 213 0.51 11.32 33.42
C ARG A 213 -0.37 10.84 32.27
N MET A 214 -1.01 9.68 32.40
CA MET A 214 -1.97 9.18 31.40
C MET A 214 -3.19 10.09 31.29
N THR A 215 -3.72 10.57 32.43
CA THR A 215 -4.85 11.51 32.44
C THR A 215 -4.51 12.82 31.75
N ASN A 216 -3.30 13.36 31.97
CA ASN A 216 -2.86 14.57 31.28
C ASN A 216 -2.66 14.32 29.79
N ALA A 217 -2.04 13.20 29.41
CA ALA A 217 -1.87 12.83 28.00
C ALA A 217 -3.22 12.66 27.26
N ALA A 218 -4.24 12.13 27.93
CA ALA A 218 -5.59 12.02 27.39
C ALA A 218 -6.24 13.40 27.19
N LYS A 219 -6.08 14.32 28.15
CA LYS A 219 -6.56 15.71 28.01
C LYS A 219 -5.88 16.42 26.84
N ASP A 220 -4.56 16.32 26.74
CA ASP A 220 -3.77 16.91 25.64
C ASP A 220 -4.15 16.30 24.28
N ALA A 221 -4.59 15.04 24.27
CA ALA A 221 -5.08 14.34 23.09
C ALA A 221 -6.55 14.65 22.74
N GLY A 222 -7.32 15.24 23.66
CA GLY A 222 -8.77 15.39 23.51
C GLY A 222 -9.53 14.05 23.53
N VAL A 223 -8.99 13.04 24.23
CA VAL A 223 -9.54 11.67 24.29
C VAL A 223 -10.17 11.42 25.65
N ASP A 224 -11.38 10.85 25.67
CA ASP A 224 -11.97 10.30 26.89
C ASP A 224 -11.47 8.87 27.13
N ILE A 225 -10.84 8.64 28.29
CA ILE A 225 -10.31 7.34 28.70
C ILE A 225 -11.11 6.71 29.85
N ALA A 226 -12.24 7.31 30.26
CA ALA A 226 -13.04 6.81 31.38
C ALA A 226 -13.59 5.39 31.17
N ALA A 227 -13.81 5.01 29.91
CA ALA A 227 -14.24 3.66 29.53
C ALA A 227 -13.12 2.61 29.57
N PHE A 228 -11.85 3.02 29.67
CA PHE A 228 -10.70 2.12 29.63
C PHE A 228 -10.28 1.68 31.03
N ARG A 229 -9.88 0.41 31.17
CA ARG A 229 -9.29 -0.08 32.42
C ARG A 229 -7.92 0.57 32.62
N VAL A 230 -7.71 1.20 33.77
CA VAL A 230 -6.43 1.84 34.13
C VAL A 230 -5.75 1.09 35.27
N ILE A 231 -4.46 0.82 35.13
CA ILE A 231 -3.58 0.26 36.16
C ILE A 231 -2.50 1.29 36.47
N ASP A 232 -2.57 1.86 37.68
CA ASP A 232 -1.61 2.87 38.15
C ASP A 232 -0.32 2.22 38.62
N VAL A 233 0.80 2.66 38.04
CA VAL A 233 2.15 2.21 38.37
C VAL A 233 3.14 3.38 38.27
N PRO A 234 4.22 3.40 39.07
CA PRO A 234 5.00 4.61 39.28
C PRO A 234 5.83 5.08 38.07
N HIS A 235 6.29 4.17 37.19
CA HIS A 235 7.17 4.51 36.07
C HIS A 235 7.08 3.51 34.91
N SER A 236 7.78 3.78 33.81
CA SER A 236 7.79 3.01 32.56
C SER A 236 8.19 1.54 32.75
N HIS A 237 9.25 1.26 33.50
CA HIS A 237 9.70 -0.12 33.76
C HIS A 237 8.67 -0.92 34.55
N ALA A 238 8.01 -0.31 35.54
CA ALA A 238 6.93 -0.95 36.29
C ALA A 238 5.73 -1.23 35.38
N ALA A 239 5.41 -0.31 34.46
CA ALA A 239 4.37 -0.53 33.46
C ALA A 239 4.69 -1.68 32.51
N ALA A 240 5.94 -1.80 32.05
CA ALA A 240 6.35 -2.90 31.19
C ALA A 240 6.24 -4.26 31.91
N ALA A 241 6.71 -4.35 33.15
CA ALA A 241 6.60 -5.57 33.96
C ALA A 241 5.13 -5.96 34.23
N GLU A 242 4.31 -4.98 34.61
CA GLU A 242 2.89 -5.17 34.87
C GLU A 242 2.13 -5.62 33.60
N ALA A 243 2.41 -5.00 32.45
CA ALA A 243 1.80 -5.39 31.18
C ALA A 243 2.15 -6.83 30.79
N VAL A 244 3.42 -7.22 30.94
CA VAL A 244 3.87 -8.60 30.73
C VAL A 244 3.15 -9.56 31.69
N ALA A 245 2.98 -9.18 32.96
CA ALA A 245 2.25 -9.99 33.93
C ALA A 245 0.78 -10.23 33.53
N ARG A 246 0.09 -9.19 33.02
CA ARG A 246 -1.30 -9.32 32.52
C ARG A 246 -1.41 -10.23 31.32
N VAL A 247 -0.43 -10.21 30.42
CA VAL A 247 -0.38 -11.15 29.29
C VAL A 247 -0.13 -12.58 29.79
N ARG A 248 0.80 -12.78 30.72
CA ARG A 248 1.07 -14.11 31.31
C ARG A 248 -0.14 -14.67 32.06
N ALA A 249 -0.92 -13.81 32.70
CA ALA A 249 -2.15 -14.17 33.39
C ALA A 249 -3.33 -14.45 32.44
N GLY A 250 -3.18 -14.22 31.13
CA GLY A 250 -4.26 -14.34 30.15
C GLY A 250 -5.29 -13.19 30.19
N GLU A 251 -5.01 -12.12 30.95
CA GLU A 251 -5.88 -10.94 31.03
C GLU A 251 -5.73 -10.02 29.80
N ALA A 252 -4.61 -10.12 29.07
CA ALA A 252 -4.38 -9.42 27.81
C ALA A 252 -3.82 -10.38 26.76
N ALA A 253 -4.30 -10.27 25.53
CA ALA A 253 -3.83 -11.09 24.41
C ALA A 253 -2.70 -10.41 23.62
N LEU A 254 -2.56 -9.09 23.77
CA LEU A 254 -1.61 -8.25 23.02
C LEU A 254 -0.87 -7.29 23.94
N LEU A 255 0.35 -6.92 23.55
CA LEU A 255 1.05 -5.76 24.10
C LEU A 255 1.06 -4.63 23.08
N MET A 256 0.90 -3.39 23.54
CA MET A 256 1.08 -2.20 22.72
C MET A 256 2.04 -1.24 23.41
N LYS A 257 3.10 -0.87 22.70
CA LYS A 257 4.07 0.12 23.17
C LYS A 257 3.43 1.52 23.12
N GLY A 258 3.47 2.23 24.24
CA GLY A 258 3.11 3.64 24.35
C GLY A 258 4.33 4.56 24.15
N SER A 259 4.55 5.47 25.10
CA SER A 259 5.56 6.53 24.97
C SER A 259 6.95 6.20 25.53
N LEU A 260 7.14 5.01 26.12
CA LEU A 260 8.44 4.53 26.63
C LEU A 260 9.42 4.14 25.50
N HIS A 261 10.70 3.93 25.81
CA HIS A 261 11.66 3.41 24.82
C HIS A 261 11.41 1.92 24.53
N THR A 262 11.71 1.48 23.30
CA THR A 262 11.52 0.06 22.92
C THR A 262 12.33 -0.87 23.83
N ASP A 263 13.56 -0.50 24.19
CA ASP A 263 14.41 -1.31 25.08
C ASP A 263 13.81 -1.51 26.48
N GLU A 264 13.09 -0.52 27.02
CA GLU A 264 12.43 -0.64 28.32
C GLU A 264 11.30 -1.68 28.29
N LEU A 265 10.50 -1.67 27.21
CA LEU A 265 9.46 -2.68 27.00
C LEU A 265 10.08 -4.05 26.75
N MET A 266 11.05 -4.12 25.84
CA MET A 266 11.67 -5.37 25.44
C MET A 266 12.43 -6.01 26.59
N GLY A 267 13.06 -5.24 27.48
CA GLY A 267 13.72 -5.75 28.69
C GLY A 267 12.78 -6.59 29.56
N ALA A 268 11.53 -6.14 29.75
CA ALA A 268 10.53 -6.93 30.48
C ALA A 268 10.06 -8.16 29.68
N VAL A 269 9.88 -8.02 28.37
CA VAL A 269 9.42 -9.09 27.47
C VAL A 269 10.45 -10.22 27.38
N VAL A 270 11.74 -9.92 27.34
CA VAL A 270 12.82 -10.91 27.18
C VAL A 270 13.37 -11.45 28.50
N SER A 271 12.80 -11.07 29.64
CA SER A 271 13.15 -11.65 30.94
C SER A 271 12.97 -13.17 30.92
N SER A 272 13.97 -13.92 31.41
CA SER A 272 13.91 -15.38 31.48
C SER A 272 12.83 -15.88 32.46
N ASP A 273 12.68 -15.18 33.57
CA ASP A 273 11.89 -15.66 34.71
C ASP A 273 10.45 -15.16 34.62
N THR A 274 10.29 -13.93 34.14
CA THR A 274 9.03 -13.19 34.18
C THR A 274 8.52 -12.72 32.82
N GLY A 275 9.28 -12.96 31.74
CA GLY A 275 8.98 -12.46 30.40
C GLY A 275 8.00 -13.31 29.60
N LEU A 276 7.99 -13.05 28.29
CA LEU A 276 7.12 -13.69 27.30
C LEU A 276 7.92 -14.52 26.29
N ARG A 277 9.12 -14.95 26.65
CA ARG A 277 9.97 -15.77 25.79
C ARG A 277 9.31 -17.10 25.45
N THR A 278 9.59 -17.53 24.23
CA THR A 278 9.35 -18.89 23.74
C THR A 278 10.70 -19.53 23.41
N GLU A 279 10.68 -20.72 22.80
CA GLU A 279 11.88 -21.35 22.25
C GLU A 279 12.39 -20.63 20.99
N ARG A 280 11.54 -19.83 20.32
CA ARG A 280 11.93 -19.06 19.14
C ARG A 280 12.55 -17.73 19.51
N ARG A 281 13.52 -17.30 18.70
CA ARG A 281 14.02 -15.93 18.72
C ARG A 281 12.90 -14.93 18.47
N ILE A 282 12.79 -13.92 19.35
CA ILE A 282 11.89 -12.80 19.15
C ILE A 282 12.41 -11.92 18.01
N SER A 283 11.52 -11.53 17.10
CA SER A 283 11.87 -10.76 15.90
C SER A 283 10.82 -9.72 15.55
N HIS A 284 11.18 -8.75 14.71
CA HIS A 284 10.24 -7.76 14.20
C HIS A 284 10.02 -7.90 12.69
N ALA A 285 8.77 -7.78 12.24
CA ALA A 285 8.43 -7.75 10.84
C ALA A 285 7.64 -6.46 10.49
N TYR A 286 8.01 -5.83 9.38
CA TYR A 286 7.13 -4.89 8.69
C TYR A 286 6.35 -5.61 7.61
N VAL A 287 5.04 -5.42 7.55
CA VAL A 287 4.22 -5.69 6.36
C VAL A 287 4.09 -4.37 5.61
N MET A 288 4.70 -4.29 4.43
CA MET A 288 4.78 -3.07 3.64
C MET A 288 3.75 -3.10 2.51
N ASP A 289 3.00 -2.03 2.34
CA ASP A 289 2.23 -1.76 1.13
C ASP A 289 3.00 -0.76 0.27
N VAL A 290 3.81 -1.30 -0.66
CA VAL A 290 4.73 -0.51 -1.48
C VAL A 290 4.07 -0.14 -2.82
N PRO A 291 3.97 1.16 -3.15
CA PRO A 291 3.48 1.60 -4.45
C PRO A 291 4.26 0.95 -5.61
N GLY A 292 3.52 0.34 -6.54
CA GLY A 292 4.10 -0.35 -7.70
C GLY A 292 4.57 -1.79 -7.45
N TYR A 293 4.47 -2.32 -6.21
CA TYR A 293 4.71 -3.75 -5.95
C TYR A 293 3.37 -4.49 -5.84
N PRO A 294 3.16 -5.62 -6.56
CA PRO A 294 1.83 -6.20 -6.78
C PRO A 294 1.23 -6.93 -5.57
N ARG A 295 1.98 -7.09 -4.48
CA ARG A 295 1.56 -7.81 -3.26
C ARG A 295 2.16 -7.18 -1.99
N PRO A 296 1.67 -7.48 -0.78
CA PRO A 296 2.33 -7.05 0.46
C PRO A 296 3.75 -7.61 0.54
N LEU A 297 4.70 -6.80 0.99
CA LEU A 297 6.09 -7.19 1.13
C LEU A 297 6.47 -7.22 2.61
N ILE A 298 6.85 -8.38 3.13
CA ILE A 298 7.29 -8.53 4.51
C ILE A 298 8.80 -8.28 4.60
N ILE A 299 9.26 -7.44 5.53
CA ILE A 299 10.69 -7.19 5.77
C ILE A 299 11.02 -7.56 7.21
N THR A 300 11.99 -8.45 7.41
CA THR A 300 12.39 -8.94 8.74
C THR A 300 13.90 -9.22 8.81
N ASP A 301 14.63 -8.96 9.89
CA ASP A 301 14.27 -8.15 11.07
C ASP A 301 14.76 -6.70 10.89
N ALA A 302 13.89 -5.73 11.18
CA ALA A 302 14.16 -4.30 10.97
C ALA A 302 14.16 -3.46 12.26
N ALA A 303 14.02 -4.08 13.44
CA ALA A 303 13.91 -3.33 14.71
C ALA A 303 14.56 -3.97 15.95
N ILE A 304 14.81 -5.29 15.98
CA ILE A 304 15.22 -5.99 17.22
C ILE A 304 16.61 -6.60 17.12
N ASN A 305 16.87 -7.44 16.12
CA ASN A 305 18.08 -8.25 16.06
C ASN A 305 19.19 -7.53 15.29
N ILE A 306 20.20 -7.02 16.02
CA ILE A 306 21.34 -6.26 15.48
C ILE A 306 22.13 -7.10 14.46
N GLU A 307 22.78 -8.17 14.92
CA GLU A 307 23.53 -9.09 14.08
C GLU A 307 23.08 -10.53 14.37
N PRO A 308 21.98 -11.00 13.75
CA PRO A 308 21.44 -12.31 14.05
C PRO A 308 22.38 -13.44 13.58
N THR A 309 22.53 -14.46 14.42
CA THR A 309 23.22 -15.70 14.05
C THR A 309 22.41 -16.51 13.03
N LEU A 310 22.96 -17.60 12.50
CA LEU A 310 22.22 -18.51 11.60
C LEU A 310 20.97 -19.08 12.27
N GLU A 311 21.07 -19.47 13.54
CA GLU A 311 19.94 -19.99 14.32
C GLU A 311 18.89 -18.91 14.54
N ASP A 312 19.31 -17.69 14.92
CA ASP A 312 18.40 -16.55 15.04
C ASP A 312 17.69 -16.27 13.72
N LYS A 313 18.41 -16.30 12.58
CA LYS A 313 17.83 -16.08 11.24
C LYS A 313 16.80 -17.15 10.87
N ALA A 314 17.03 -18.42 11.25
CA ALA A 314 16.07 -19.47 11.03
C ALA A 314 14.75 -19.21 11.78
N ASP A 315 14.82 -18.77 13.03
CA ASP A 315 13.64 -18.39 13.80
C ASP A 315 12.95 -17.12 13.29
N ILE A 316 13.74 -16.11 12.90
CA ILE A 316 13.23 -14.89 12.28
C ILE A 316 12.45 -15.25 11.00
N ALA A 317 12.97 -16.15 10.18
CA ALA A 317 12.29 -16.65 8.98
C ALA A 317 10.99 -17.37 9.33
N ARG A 318 11.00 -18.32 10.28
CA ARG A 318 9.79 -19.04 10.72
C ARG A 318 8.70 -18.09 11.23
N ASN A 319 9.08 -17.08 12.02
CA ASN A 319 8.15 -16.08 12.51
C ASN A 319 7.50 -15.29 11.37
N ALA A 320 8.27 -14.87 10.37
CA ALA A 320 7.74 -14.16 9.22
C ALA A 320 6.87 -15.04 8.29
N ILE A 321 7.19 -16.33 8.17
CA ILE A 321 6.37 -17.31 7.46
C ILE A 321 5.00 -17.47 8.14
N ASP A 322 4.98 -17.60 9.47
CA ASP A 322 3.72 -17.67 10.22
C ASP A 322 2.88 -16.40 10.04
N LEU A 323 3.52 -15.22 10.05
CA LEU A 323 2.85 -13.96 9.74
C LEU A 323 2.25 -13.95 8.32
N ALA A 324 3.01 -14.42 7.32
CA ALA A 324 2.56 -14.48 5.94
C ALA A 324 1.32 -15.37 5.79
N HIS A 325 1.30 -16.55 6.44
CA HIS A 325 0.12 -17.41 6.47
C HIS A 325 -1.09 -16.72 7.12
N VAL A 326 -0.91 -16.01 8.23
CA VAL A 326 -2.00 -15.28 8.91
C VAL A 326 -2.61 -14.20 8.03
N ILE A 327 -1.81 -13.50 7.23
CA ILE A 327 -2.33 -12.51 6.28
C ILE A 327 -2.87 -13.14 4.98
N GLY A 328 -2.78 -14.45 4.81
CA GLY A 328 -3.43 -15.19 3.71
C GLY A 328 -2.49 -15.56 2.55
N ILE A 329 -1.17 -15.54 2.76
CA ILE A 329 -0.19 -16.01 1.78
C ILE A 329 0.05 -17.49 2.04
N GLU A 330 -0.57 -18.38 1.25
CA GLU A 330 -0.54 -19.84 1.48
C GLU A 330 0.83 -20.48 1.28
N GLN A 331 1.61 -20.00 0.31
CA GLN A 331 2.97 -20.46 0.04
C GLN A 331 3.91 -19.25 -0.07
N PRO A 332 4.39 -18.71 1.06
CA PRO A 332 5.29 -17.57 1.09
C PRO A 332 6.60 -17.87 0.38
N ARG A 333 7.11 -16.88 -0.39
CA ARG A 333 8.43 -16.89 -1.01
C ARG A 333 9.37 -16.01 -0.18
N VAL A 334 10.32 -16.65 0.48
CA VAL A 334 11.30 -16.00 1.36
C VAL A 334 12.61 -15.81 0.60
N ALA A 335 12.92 -14.57 0.25
CA ALA A 335 14.22 -14.18 -0.30
C ALA A 335 15.17 -13.83 0.84
N ILE A 336 16.29 -14.55 0.91
CA ILE A 336 17.35 -14.26 1.88
C ILE A 336 18.35 -13.30 1.25
N LEU A 337 18.36 -12.08 1.76
CA LEU A 337 19.06 -10.98 1.11
C LEU A 337 20.57 -11.00 1.40
N ALA A 338 21.34 -10.75 0.36
CA ALA A 338 22.76 -10.44 0.42
C ALA A 338 23.10 -9.38 -0.64
N ALA A 339 24.36 -8.95 -0.71
CA ALA A 339 24.80 -7.99 -1.72
C ALA A 339 25.04 -8.63 -3.11
N VAL A 340 25.12 -9.96 -3.17
CA VAL A 340 25.41 -10.75 -4.38
C VAL A 340 24.59 -12.03 -4.37
N GLU A 341 24.44 -12.66 -5.54
CA GLU A 341 23.62 -13.86 -5.76
C GLU A 341 24.41 -15.16 -5.65
N THR A 342 25.74 -15.07 -5.58
CA THR A 342 26.64 -16.22 -5.52
C THR A 342 27.16 -16.43 -4.11
N VAL A 343 27.28 -17.70 -3.71
CA VAL A 343 27.88 -18.05 -2.43
C VAL A 343 29.35 -17.62 -2.40
N ASN A 344 29.68 -16.71 -1.50
CA ASN A 344 31.00 -16.16 -1.35
C ASN A 344 31.51 -16.41 0.08
N PRO A 345 32.55 -17.25 0.27
CA PRO A 345 33.09 -17.55 1.59
C PRO A 345 33.58 -16.33 2.38
N LYS A 346 33.87 -15.21 1.72
CA LYS A 346 34.28 -13.95 2.35
C LYS A 346 33.09 -13.09 2.83
N MET A 347 31.86 -13.52 2.53
CA MET A 347 30.63 -12.81 2.86
C MET A 347 29.70 -13.74 3.63
N ARG A 348 29.71 -13.63 4.97
CA ARG A 348 28.94 -14.49 5.88
C ARG A 348 27.46 -14.58 5.53
N THR A 349 26.85 -13.47 5.10
CA THR A 349 25.43 -13.43 4.72
C THR A 349 25.09 -14.38 3.57
N THR A 350 26.01 -14.61 2.64
CA THR A 350 25.82 -15.58 1.55
C THR A 350 25.92 -17.03 2.02
N LEU A 351 26.77 -17.30 3.01
CA LEU A 351 26.88 -18.61 3.65
C LEU A 351 25.63 -18.93 4.49
N ASP A 352 25.16 -17.94 5.27
CA ASP A 352 23.94 -18.06 6.05
C ASP A 352 22.74 -18.31 5.13
N ALA A 353 22.64 -17.59 4.00
CA ALA A 353 21.58 -17.80 3.02
C ALA A 353 21.56 -19.22 2.47
N ALA A 354 22.71 -19.73 2.01
CA ALA A 354 22.83 -21.10 1.51
C ALA A 354 22.48 -22.15 2.59
N ALA A 355 22.90 -21.91 3.83
CA ALA A 355 22.59 -22.79 4.96
C ALA A 355 21.08 -22.82 5.25
N LEU A 356 20.42 -21.66 5.31
CA LEU A 356 18.97 -21.56 5.52
C LEU A 356 18.16 -22.24 4.40
N CYS A 357 18.57 -22.10 3.14
CA CYS A 357 17.96 -22.85 2.03
C CYS A 357 18.09 -24.36 2.25
N LYS A 358 19.28 -24.84 2.66
CA LYS A 358 19.49 -26.27 2.97
C LYS A 358 18.68 -26.74 4.18
N MET A 359 18.48 -25.88 5.17
CA MET A 359 17.61 -26.14 6.32
C MET A 359 16.15 -26.31 5.86
N ALA A 360 15.66 -25.47 4.95
CA ALA A 360 14.34 -25.63 4.35
C ALA A 360 14.21 -26.92 3.52
N ASP A 361 15.18 -27.22 2.65
CA ASP A 361 15.22 -28.49 1.89
C ASP A 361 15.10 -29.74 2.79
N ARG A 362 15.62 -29.63 4.01
CA ARG A 362 15.66 -30.71 5.00
C ARG A 362 14.47 -30.69 5.97
N GLY A 363 13.49 -29.81 5.77
CA GLY A 363 12.31 -29.69 6.64
C GLY A 363 12.59 -29.06 8.00
N GLN A 364 13.73 -28.40 8.20
CA GLN A 364 13.99 -27.66 9.45
C GLN A 364 13.27 -26.31 9.45
N ILE A 365 13.01 -25.74 8.27
CA ILE A 365 12.16 -24.58 8.06
C ILE A 365 11.08 -25.04 7.08
N GLU A 366 9.81 -24.96 7.49
CA GLU A 366 8.68 -25.49 6.74
C GLU A 366 7.70 -24.38 6.36
N GLY A 367 6.77 -24.69 5.46
CA GLY A 367 5.66 -23.80 5.10
C GLY A 367 5.99 -22.68 4.13
N ALA A 368 7.19 -22.64 3.53
CA ALA A 368 7.57 -21.62 2.56
C ALA A 368 8.61 -22.12 1.56
N LEU A 369 8.74 -21.40 0.45
CA LEU A 369 9.86 -21.54 -0.48
C LEU A 369 10.94 -20.56 -0.07
N LEU A 370 12.16 -21.05 0.17
CA LEU A 370 13.31 -20.22 0.52
C LEU A 370 14.30 -20.23 -0.65
N ASP A 371 14.84 -19.06 -0.98
CA ASP A 371 16.00 -18.97 -1.85
C ASP A 371 16.90 -17.80 -1.47
N GLY A 372 18.18 -17.95 -1.78
CA GLY A 372 19.23 -17.03 -1.41
C GLY A 372 20.62 -17.64 -1.60
N PRO A 373 21.66 -16.80 -1.62
CA PRO A 373 21.60 -15.36 -1.44
C PRO A 373 21.00 -14.63 -2.66
N LEU A 374 20.24 -13.57 -2.43
CA LEU A 374 19.69 -12.72 -3.48
C LEU A 374 19.97 -11.25 -3.19
N ALA A 375 20.44 -10.51 -4.19
CA ALA A 375 20.39 -9.05 -4.16
C ALA A 375 18.94 -8.56 -4.23
N LEU A 376 18.68 -7.36 -3.71
CA LEU A 376 17.31 -6.83 -3.56
C LEU A 376 16.58 -6.75 -4.91
N ASP A 377 17.26 -6.29 -5.96
CA ASP A 377 16.72 -6.21 -7.33
C ASP A 377 16.21 -7.58 -7.80
N ASN A 378 16.97 -8.65 -7.58
CA ASN A 378 16.56 -9.98 -7.98
C ASN A 378 15.49 -10.58 -7.08
N ALA A 379 15.35 -10.11 -5.84
CA ALA A 379 14.28 -10.57 -4.97
C ALA A 379 12.91 -10.04 -5.43
N ILE A 380 12.86 -8.82 -6.00
CA ILE A 380 11.60 -8.10 -6.24
C ILE A 380 11.31 -7.75 -7.71
N SER A 381 12.24 -8.01 -8.65
CA SER A 381 12.06 -7.67 -10.07
C SER A 381 12.23 -8.88 -10.98
N GLU A 382 11.14 -9.34 -11.60
CA GLU A 382 11.20 -10.34 -12.67
C GLU A 382 12.09 -9.91 -13.83
N ALA A 383 12.18 -8.61 -14.13
CA ALA A 383 13.04 -8.10 -15.19
C ALA A 383 14.52 -8.33 -14.87
N ALA A 384 14.95 -8.08 -13.63
CA ALA A 384 16.32 -8.32 -13.18
C ALA A 384 16.66 -9.82 -13.21
N VAL A 385 15.70 -10.68 -12.82
CA VAL A 385 15.83 -12.14 -12.90
C VAL A 385 16.06 -12.62 -14.33
N ARG A 386 15.32 -12.08 -15.31
CA ARG A 386 15.48 -12.43 -16.74
C ARG A 386 16.84 -11.98 -17.27
N GLU A 387 17.26 -10.76 -16.95
CA GLU A 387 18.56 -10.23 -17.38
C GLU A 387 19.74 -11.06 -16.86
N LYS A 388 19.68 -11.48 -15.58
CA LYS A 388 20.73 -12.29 -14.95
C LYS A 388 20.54 -13.80 -15.13
N SER A 389 19.50 -14.24 -15.84
CA SER A 389 19.16 -15.65 -16.05
C SER A 389 19.08 -16.47 -14.76
N ILE A 390 18.51 -15.89 -13.69
CA ILE A 390 18.37 -16.55 -12.39
C ILE A 390 17.22 -17.56 -12.45
N VAL A 391 17.49 -18.81 -12.07
CA VAL A 391 16.47 -19.86 -11.97
C VAL A 391 16.13 -20.05 -10.50
N SER A 392 14.97 -19.54 -10.10
CA SER A 392 14.53 -19.56 -8.71
C SER A 392 13.00 -19.49 -8.63
N PRO A 393 12.35 -20.26 -7.75
CA PRO A 393 10.92 -20.10 -7.50
C PRO A 393 10.60 -18.85 -6.66
N VAL A 394 11.60 -18.19 -6.07
CA VAL A 394 11.46 -17.03 -5.18
C VAL A 394 11.83 -15.72 -5.87
N ALA A 395 12.90 -15.72 -6.67
CA ALA A 395 13.44 -14.51 -7.28
C ALA A 395 12.39 -13.79 -8.17
N GLY A 396 12.36 -12.46 -8.07
CA GLY A 396 11.50 -11.55 -8.82
C GLY A 396 10.12 -11.36 -8.21
N GLN A 397 9.77 -12.16 -7.21
CA GLN A 397 8.40 -12.25 -6.69
C GLN A 397 8.37 -12.58 -5.19
N ALA A 398 9.38 -12.15 -4.43
CA ALA A 398 9.47 -12.41 -3.00
C ALA A 398 8.26 -11.84 -2.23
N ASP A 399 7.75 -12.61 -1.28
CA ASP A 399 6.71 -12.19 -0.34
C ASP A 399 7.35 -11.74 0.99
N ILE A 400 8.49 -12.36 1.36
CA ILE A 400 9.28 -12.05 2.56
C ILE A 400 10.72 -11.76 2.16
N LEU A 401 11.28 -10.67 2.68
CA LEU A 401 12.68 -10.29 2.61
C LEU A 401 13.32 -10.53 3.99
N LEU A 402 14.13 -11.59 4.10
CA LEU A 402 14.97 -11.83 5.26
C LEU A 402 16.28 -11.04 5.08
N VAL A 403 16.40 -9.93 5.80
CA VAL A 403 17.55 -9.02 5.73
C VAL A 403 18.74 -9.53 6.55
N PRO A 404 19.97 -9.14 6.21
CA PRO A 404 21.16 -9.71 6.86
C PRO A 404 21.36 -9.29 8.33
N GLY A 405 20.84 -8.12 8.71
CA GLY A 405 20.96 -7.52 10.05
C GLY A 405 20.15 -6.23 10.18
N LEU A 406 20.11 -5.66 11.38
CA LEU A 406 19.22 -4.56 11.74
C LEU A 406 19.41 -3.33 10.85
N GLU A 407 20.64 -2.94 10.57
CA GLU A 407 20.95 -1.74 9.78
C GLU A 407 20.34 -1.85 8.38
N ALA A 408 20.52 -3.00 7.72
CA ALA A 408 19.95 -3.26 6.40
C ALA A 408 18.42 -3.24 6.42
N GLY A 409 17.81 -3.91 7.41
CA GLY A 409 16.35 -3.93 7.56
C GLY A 409 15.75 -2.57 7.84
N ASN A 410 16.38 -1.81 8.75
CA ASN A 410 15.91 -0.49 9.15
C ASN A 410 16.03 0.53 8.00
N MET A 411 17.19 0.55 7.31
CA MET A 411 17.40 1.41 6.16
C MET A 411 16.42 1.09 5.02
N LEU A 412 16.21 -0.19 4.70
CA LEU A 412 15.30 -0.61 3.64
C LEU A 412 13.85 -0.20 3.94
N ALA A 413 13.35 -0.49 5.14
CA ALA A 413 11.99 -0.15 5.53
C ALA A 413 11.77 1.39 5.50
N LYS A 414 12.73 2.16 6.01
CA LYS A 414 12.66 3.63 5.98
C LYS A 414 12.76 4.19 4.57
N GLN A 415 13.64 3.65 3.72
CA GLN A 415 13.74 4.06 2.32
C GLN A 415 12.40 3.89 1.60
N LEU A 416 11.78 2.72 1.73
CA LEU A 416 10.47 2.45 1.12
C LEU A 416 9.37 3.35 1.67
N THR A 417 9.39 3.66 2.98
CA THR A 417 8.39 4.54 3.60
C THR A 417 8.56 6.00 3.13
N PHE A 418 9.77 6.56 3.27
CA PHE A 418 10.00 8.00 3.07
C PHE A 418 10.28 8.40 1.62
N LEU A 419 10.89 7.52 0.83
CA LEU A 419 11.19 7.77 -0.59
C LEU A 419 10.26 6.98 -1.52
N GLY A 420 9.82 5.80 -1.10
CA GLY A 420 8.93 4.94 -1.88
C GLY A 420 7.43 5.20 -1.64
N GLY A 421 7.06 6.01 -0.64
CA GLY A 421 5.67 6.28 -0.29
C GLY A 421 4.91 5.06 0.25
N ALA A 422 5.63 4.06 0.78
CA ALA A 422 5.02 2.86 1.34
C ALA A 422 4.40 3.11 2.71
N ASP A 423 3.27 2.47 2.98
CA ASP A 423 2.75 2.32 4.34
C ASP A 423 3.38 1.06 4.98
N ALA A 424 3.77 1.15 6.27
CA ALA A 424 4.61 0.14 6.93
C ALA A 424 4.03 -0.31 8.28
N ALA A 425 3.25 -1.39 8.29
CA ALA A 425 2.66 -1.94 9.52
C ALA A 425 3.67 -2.85 10.24
N GLY A 426 4.02 -2.53 11.49
CA GLY A 426 5.06 -3.22 12.26
C GLY A 426 4.51 -4.06 13.41
N VAL A 427 5.07 -5.26 13.61
CA VAL A 427 4.71 -6.16 14.70
C VAL A 427 5.91 -7.00 15.15
N VAL A 428 6.00 -7.24 16.47
CA VAL A 428 6.97 -8.17 17.06
C VAL A 428 6.34 -9.55 17.17
N LEU A 429 7.14 -10.55 16.80
CA LEU A 429 6.80 -11.96 16.68
C LEU A 429 7.73 -12.81 17.56
N GLY A 430 7.39 -14.08 17.73
CA GLY A 430 8.20 -15.06 18.48
C GLY A 430 8.04 -15.00 20.01
N ALA A 431 7.38 -13.96 20.55
CA ALA A 431 6.93 -13.94 21.95
C ALA A 431 5.59 -14.67 22.10
N ARG A 432 5.20 -15.00 23.34
CA ARG A 432 3.90 -15.64 23.65
C ARG A 432 2.68 -14.83 23.21
N ALA A 433 2.84 -13.53 23.04
CA ALA A 433 1.83 -12.62 22.52
C ALA A 433 2.46 -11.65 21.51
N PRO A 434 1.76 -11.29 20.42
CA PRO A 434 2.20 -10.24 19.52
C PRO A 434 2.35 -8.89 20.23
N ILE A 435 3.36 -8.11 19.81
CA ILE A 435 3.64 -6.78 20.39
C ILE A 435 3.58 -5.73 19.29
N ILE A 436 2.72 -4.74 19.48
CA ILE A 436 2.55 -3.61 18.57
C ILE A 436 3.56 -2.54 18.97
N LEU A 437 4.49 -2.23 18.06
CA LEU A 437 5.41 -1.11 18.20
C LEU A 437 4.85 0.08 17.43
N THR A 438 4.32 1.06 18.15
CA THR A 438 3.86 2.31 17.55
C THR A 438 5.03 3.26 17.31
N SER A 439 5.10 3.86 16.12
CA SER A 439 6.01 4.97 15.83
C SER A 439 5.25 6.29 15.75
N ARG A 440 5.90 7.35 16.21
CA ARG A 440 5.35 8.73 16.21
C ARG A 440 5.22 9.30 14.80
N ALA A 441 5.99 8.79 13.85
CA ALA A 441 5.97 9.24 12.46
C ALA A 441 4.90 8.53 11.62
N ASP A 442 4.23 7.52 12.18
CA ASP A 442 3.30 6.68 11.43
C ASP A 442 1.98 7.43 11.17
N SER A 443 1.37 7.19 10.01
CA SER A 443 0.00 7.63 9.75
C SER A 443 -1.00 6.89 10.63
N VAL A 444 -2.21 7.43 10.81
CA VAL A 444 -3.33 6.75 11.50
C VAL A 444 -3.56 5.36 10.91
N ARG A 445 -3.58 5.28 9.57
CA ARG A 445 -3.79 4.02 8.84
C ARG A 445 -2.72 2.99 9.19
N THR A 446 -1.45 3.39 9.20
CA THR A 446 -0.33 2.49 9.52
C THR A 446 -0.43 1.96 10.95
N ARG A 447 -0.79 2.81 11.92
CA ARG A 447 -1.00 2.38 13.31
C ARG A 447 -2.14 1.36 13.44
N LEU A 448 -3.28 1.63 12.79
CA LEU A 448 -4.43 0.72 12.79
C LEU A 448 -4.10 -0.61 12.08
N ALA A 449 -3.32 -0.57 11.00
CA ALA A 449 -2.86 -1.77 10.31
C ALA A 449 -1.95 -2.63 11.21
N SER A 450 -1.02 -2.03 11.96
CA SER A 450 -0.20 -2.74 12.95
C SER A 450 -1.06 -3.41 14.04
N CYS A 451 -2.11 -2.73 14.51
CA CYS A 451 -3.07 -3.31 15.45
C CYS A 451 -3.83 -4.48 14.84
N ALA A 452 -4.30 -4.33 13.60
CA ALA A 452 -5.00 -5.38 12.86
C ALA A 452 -4.14 -6.63 12.67
N LEU A 453 -2.86 -6.47 12.30
CA LEU A 453 -1.91 -7.58 12.21
C LEU A 453 -1.78 -8.33 13.53
N ALA A 454 -1.54 -7.60 14.63
CA ALA A 454 -1.38 -8.19 15.95
C ALA A 454 -2.63 -8.96 16.40
N VAL A 455 -3.82 -8.40 16.18
CA VAL A 455 -5.11 -9.07 16.46
C VAL A 455 -5.26 -10.37 15.67
N LEU A 456 -4.98 -10.33 14.36
CA LEU A 456 -5.08 -11.53 13.52
C LEU A 456 -4.09 -12.62 13.96
N LEU A 457 -2.87 -12.24 14.33
CA LEU A 457 -1.86 -13.15 14.89
C LEU A 457 -2.33 -13.79 16.20
N ALA A 458 -2.85 -13.00 17.14
CA ALA A 458 -3.35 -13.52 18.42
C ALA A 458 -4.52 -14.49 18.22
N ARG A 459 -5.45 -14.17 17.30
CA ARG A 459 -6.57 -15.07 16.97
C ARG A 459 -6.10 -16.37 16.32
N ALA A 460 -5.09 -16.32 15.46
CA ALA A 460 -4.52 -17.50 14.82
C ALA A 460 -3.85 -18.42 15.85
N ALA A 461 -3.11 -17.85 16.81
CA ALA A 461 -2.48 -18.61 17.90
C ALA A 461 -3.51 -19.36 18.76
N THR A 462 -4.67 -18.74 19.06
CA THR A 462 -5.76 -19.41 19.81
C THR A 462 -6.36 -20.59 19.05
N LYS A 463 -6.44 -20.53 17.71
CA LYS A 463 -6.94 -21.62 16.87
C LYS A 463 -5.97 -22.80 16.76
N ALA A 464 -4.66 -22.52 16.84
CA ALA A 464 -3.61 -23.53 16.76
C ALA A 464 -3.34 -24.23 18.11
N ALA A 465 -3.89 -23.73 19.23
CA ALA A 465 -3.73 -24.36 20.54
C ALA A 465 -4.50 -25.70 20.61
N PRO A 466 -3.83 -26.84 20.88
CA PRO A 466 -4.52 -28.11 21.04
C PRO A 466 -5.21 -28.12 22.41
N GLY A 467 -6.54 -28.09 22.43
CA GLY A 467 -7.34 -28.46 23.61
C GLY A 467 -8.39 -27.46 24.07
N VAL A 468 -9.44 -27.24 23.27
CA VAL A 468 -10.83 -27.21 23.75
C VAL A 468 -11.70 -27.76 22.62
N ALA A 469 -11.74 -29.09 22.48
CA ALA A 469 -12.80 -29.73 21.72
C ALA A 469 -14.13 -29.36 22.39
N GLY A 470 -15.05 -28.80 21.61
CA GLY A 470 -16.36 -28.39 22.08
C GLY A 470 -17.03 -29.52 22.85
N GLN A 471 -17.48 -29.21 24.07
CA GLN A 471 -18.53 -29.98 24.71
C GLN A 471 -19.71 -30.02 23.73
N ARG A 472 -19.96 -31.20 23.16
CA ARG A 472 -21.25 -31.55 22.61
C ARG A 472 -22.28 -31.28 23.70
N ARG A 473 -23.20 -30.34 23.45
CA ARG A 473 -24.46 -30.28 24.17
C ARG A 473 -25.32 -31.41 23.61
N ASP A 474 -25.21 -32.58 24.21
CA ASP A 474 -26.28 -33.57 24.21
C ASP A 474 -27.02 -33.40 25.55
N GLY A 475 -28.28 -32.98 25.46
CA GLY A 475 -29.18 -32.66 26.57
C GLY A 475 -30.36 -31.85 26.10
#